data_AF-A0AAP7PGS4-F1
#
_entry.id   AF-A0AAP7PGS4-F1
#
_cell.length_a   1.000
_cell.length_b   1.000
_cell.length_c   1.000
_cell.angle_alpha   90.00
_cell.angle_beta   90.00
_cell.angle_gamma   90.00
#
_symmetry.space_group_name_H-M   'P 1'
#
loop_
_entity.id
_entity.type
_entity.pdbx_description
1 polymer ?
#
loop_
_entity_poly.entity_id
_entity_poly.type
_entity_poly.pdbx_seq_one_letter_code
_entity_poly.pdbx_strand_id
1 'polypeptide(L)' 'MPESTANQRYVTGVRLGAQALSGGLEYNYSLSSGNVVTGFKTDGDWEMRGGDDRVYYRQIQYCINGHWVSAASI' A
#
# COMPACT_ATOMS: atom_id res chain seq x y z
N MET A 1 11.29 -13.68 36.38
CA MET A 1 11.65 -13.88 34.96
C MET A 1 11.76 -12.51 34.32
N PRO A 2 12.81 -12.21 33.54
CA PRO A 2 12.85 -10.96 32.79
C PRO A 2 11.70 -10.94 31.77
N GLU A 3 11.06 -9.79 31.58
CA GLU A 3 10.03 -9.65 30.56
C GLU A 3 10.61 -9.85 29.15
N SER A 4 9.82 -10.48 28.29
CA SER A 4 10.22 -10.73 26.90
C SER A 4 10.27 -9.42 26.10
N THR A 5 11.40 -9.14 25.47
CA THR A 5 11.58 -8.02 24.52
C THR A 5 11.18 -8.40 23.08
N ALA A 6 10.49 -9.53 22.88
CA ALA A 6 10.16 -10.03 21.54
C ALA A 6 9.35 -9.02 20.71
N ASN A 7 8.45 -8.26 21.35
CA ASN A 7 7.63 -7.26 20.67
C ASN A 7 8.45 -6.15 20.01
N GLN A 8 9.69 -5.91 20.46
CA GLN A 8 10.60 -4.91 19.88
C GLN A 8 11.38 -5.43 18.68
N ARG A 9 11.42 -6.75 18.47
CA ARG A 9 12.30 -7.41 17.50
C ARG A 9 11.55 -8.03 16.32
N TYR A 10 10.27 -8.34 16.51
CA TYR A 10 9.50 -9.11 15.53
C TYR A 10 8.24 -8.36 15.09
N VAL A 11 7.83 -8.65 13.86
CA VAL A 11 6.52 -8.25 13.35
C VAL A 11 5.45 -9.06 14.07
N THR A 12 4.46 -8.37 14.63
CA THR A 12 3.34 -9.00 15.36
C THR A 12 2.02 -8.92 14.59
N GLY A 13 1.99 -8.18 13.48
CA GLY A 13 0.83 -8.09 12.59
C GLY A 13 1.19 -7.44 11.27
N VAL A 14 0.42 -7.76 10.23
CA VAL A 14 0.53 -7.16 8.89
C VAL A 14 -0.86 -6.76 8.42
N ARG A 15 -0.97 -5.62 7.75
CA ARG A 15 -2.24 -5.16 7.17
C ARG A 15 -2.03 -4.33 5.91
N LEU A 16 -3.12 -4.16 5.18
CA LEU A 16 -3.26 -3.08 4.21
C LEU A 16 -3.82 -1.85 4.91
N GLY A 17 -3.21 -0.69 4.67
CA GLY A 17 -3.69 0.59 5.15
C GLY A 17 -5.02 1.03 4.51
N ALA A 18 -5.40 2.27 4.79
CA ALA A 18 -6.54 2.89 4.13
C ALA A 18 -6.35 2.92 2.62
N GLN A 19 -7.45 2.75 1.88
CA GLN A 19 -7.44 2.86 0.43
C GLN A 19 -7.29 4.32 0.01
N ALA A 20 -6.42 4.54 -0.97
CA ALA A 20 -6.29 5.80 -1.67
C ALA A 20 -6.51 5.60 -3.17
N LEU A 21 -6.70 6.71 -3.87
CA LEU A 21 -6.85 6.75 -5.33
C LEU A 21 -5.66 7.54 -5.89
N SER A 22 -5.08 7.07 -6.99
CA SER A 22 -4.00 7.78 -7.68
C SER A 22 -4.50 9.10 -8.29
N GLY A 23 -3.55 9.95 -8.70
CA GLY A 23 -3.82 10.96 -9.73
C GLY A 23 -4.07 10.30 -11.09
N GLY A 24 -4.35 11.13 -12.10
CA GLY A 24 -4.47 10.67 -13.49
C GLY A 24 -3.23 9.91 -13.95
N LEU A 25 -3.45 8.83 -14.67
CA LEU A 25 -2.39 7.93 -15.09
C LEU A 25 -1.78 8.36 -16.42
N GLU A 26 -0.46 8.25 -16.50
CA GLU A 26 0.25 8.10 -17.77
C GLU A 26 0.26 6.63 -18.20
N TYR A 27 0.60 6.35 -19.45
CA TYR A 27 0.64 4.97 -19.98
C TYR A 27 1.54 4.03 -19.15
N ASN A 28 2.67 4.55 -18.66
CA ASN A 28 3.50 3.86 -17.68
C ASN A 28 3.29 4.50 -16.32
N TYR A 29 2.90 3.70 -15.33
CA TYR A 29 2.67 4.19 -13.99
C TYR A 29 3.25 3.23 -12.95
N SER A 30 3.84 3.79 -11.91
CA SER A 30 4.33 3.05 -10.76
C SER A 30 3.88 3.74 -9.48
N LEU A 31 3.44 2.94 -8.51
CA LEU A 31 3.09 3.45 -7.20
C LEU A 31 4.34 3.85 -6.41
N SER A 32 4.15 4.73 -5.43
CA SER A 32 5.19 5.02 -4.45
C SER A 32 5.49 3.80 -3.56
N SER A 33 6.66 3.84 -2.93
CA SER A 33 7.22 2.76 -2.11
C SER A 33 6.20 2.11 -1.14
N GLY A 34 6.18 0.77 -1.14
CA GLY A 34 5.36 -0.06 -0.26
C GLY A 34 3.85 -0.04 -0.53
N ASN A 35 3.41 0.58 -1.61
CA ASN A 35 2.01 0.53 -2.04
C ASN A 35 1.77 -0.60 -3.04
N VAL A 36 0.57 -1.17 -2.98
CA VAL A 36 0.09 -2.19 -3.92
C VAL A 36 -1.20 -1.73 -4.57
N VAL A 37 -1.38 -2.09 -5.85
CA VAL A 37 -2.65 -1.86 -6.57
C VAL A 37 -3.71 -2.78 -5.99
N THR A 38 -4.89 -2.22 -5.72
CA THR A 38 -6.05 -2.95 -5.17
C THR A 38 -7.32 -2.76 -5.99
N GLY A 39 -7.27 -2.03 -7.10
CA GLY A 39 -8.39 -1.85 -8.01
C GLY A 39 -8.14 -0.77 -9.06
N PHE A 40 -9.11 -0.59 -9.95
CA PHE A 40 -9.05 0.32 -11.09
C PHE A 40 -10.29 1.21 -11.14
N LYS A 41 -10.12 2.46 -11.58
CA LYS A 41 -11.21 3.39 -11.90
C LYS A 41 -10.98 3.85 -13.34
N THR A 42 -11.87 3.46 -14.22
CA THR A 42 -11.94 3.94 -15.62
C THR A 42 -13.25 4.71 -15.81
N ASP A 43 -13.40 5.34 -16.96
CA ASP A 43 -14.65 6.00 -17.37
C ASP A 43 -15.66 5.03 -18.00
N GLY A 44 -15.57 3.74 -17.65
CA GLY A 44 -16.42 2.67 -18.17
C GLY A 44 -15.79 1.87 -19.31
N ASP A 45 -14.61 2.26 -19.78
CA ASP A 45 -13.82 1.51 -20.73
C ASP A 45 -13.14 0.29 -20.08
N TRP A 46 -12.96 -0.76 -20.89
CA TRP A 46 -12.32 -2.02 -20.49
C TRP A 46 -10.79 -1.95 -20.48
N GLU A 47 -10.21 -0.97 -21.16
CA GLU A 47 -8.76 -0.71 -21.20
C GLU A 47 -8.43 0.53 -20.38
N MET A 48 -7.27 0.52 -19.72
CA MET A 48 -6.68 1.73 -19.14
C MET A 48 -5.85 2.41 -20.21
N ARG A 49 -6.33 3.55 -20.72
CA ARG A 49 -5.71 4.29 -21.82
C ARG A 49 -4.99 5.56 -21.35
N GLY A 50 -5.10 5.88 -20.06
CA GLY A 50 -4.50 7.06 -19.43
C GLY A 50 -5.49 8.23 -19.36
N GLY A 51 -5.02 9.41 -18.94
CA GLY A 51 -5.90 10.56 -18.71
C GLY A 51 -6.49 10.55 -17.30
N ASP A 52 -7.83 10.50 -17.15
CA ASP A 52 -8.48 10.41 -15.82
C ASP A 52 -8.69 8.97 -15.32
N ASP A 53 -8.15 7.99 -16.04
CA ASP A 53 -7.98 6.65 -15.49
C ASP A 53 -7.11 6.71 -14.24
N ARG A 54 -7.48 5.93 -13.21
CA ARG A 54 -6.80 5.92 -11.90
C ARG A 54 -6.74 4.51 -11.33
N VAL A 55 -5.79 4.28 -10.43
CA VAL A 55 -5.70 3.04 -9.65
C VAL A 55 -6.04 3.29 -8.19
N TYR A 56 -6.79 2.37 -7.60
CA TYR A 56 -6.89 2.28 -6.15
C TYR A 56 -5.66 1.56 -5.62
N TYR A 57 -5.10 2.05 -4.53
CA TYR A 57 -3.94 1.44 -3.90
C TYR A 57 -4.01 1.49 -2.38
N ARG A 58 -3.21 0.65 -1.74
CA ARG A 58 -3.08 0.60 -0.28
C ARG A 58 -1.60 0.45 0.11
N GLN A 59 -1.21 1.16 1.16
CA GLN A 59 0.10 1.02 1.78
C GLN A 59 0.16 -0.29 2.58
N ILE A 60 1.16 -1.13 2.34
CA ILE A 60 1.45 -2.25 3.22
C ILE A 60 2.01 -1.70 4.54
N GLN A 61 1.50 -2.19 5.67
CA GLN A 61 1.96 -1.84 7.00
C GLN A 61 2.26 -3.09 7.84
N TYR A 62 3.28 -3.02 8.67
CA TYR A 62 3.59 -4.04 9.67
C TYR A 62 3.61 -3.42 11.08
N CYS A 63 3.25 -4.23 12.07
CA CYS A 63 3.24 -3.84 13.47
C CYS A 63 4.52 -4.31 14.16
N ILE A 64 5.30 -3.40 14.72
CA ILE A 64 6.43 -3.69 15.60
C ILE A 64 6.23 -2.88 16.88
N ASN A 65 6.33 -3.54 18.02
CA ASN A 65 6.16 -2.92 19.34
C ASN A 65 4.84 -2.14 19.51
N GLY A 66 3.75 -2.64 18.92
CA GLY A 66 2.43 -1.98 18.96
C GLY A 66 2.28 -0.80 17.99
N HIS A 67 3.31 -0.45 17.23
CA HIS A 67 3.28 0.64 16.26
C HIS A 67 3.18 0.11 14.84
N TRP A 68 2.27 0.68 14.05
CA TRP A 68 2.13 0.39 12.63
C TRP A 68 3.09 1.27 11.83
N VAL A 69 3.93 0.63 11.01
CA VAL A 69 4.95 1.28 10.17
C VAL A 69 4.69 0.92 8.72
N SER A 70 4.90 1.87 7.80
CA SER A 70 4.79 1.63 6.35
C SER A 70 5.96 0.79 5.84
N ALA A 71 5.65 -0.19 5.01
CA ALA A 71 6.67 -0.96 4.30
C ALA A 71 7.37 -0.11 3.22
N ALA A 72 8.61 -0.50 2.89
CA ALA A 72 9.36 0.05 1.77
C ALA A 72 9.43 -0.99 0.64
N SER A 73 9.42 -0.50 -0.60
CA SER A 73 9.83 -1.23 -1.81
C SER A 73 11.31 -0.93 -2.12
N ILE A 74 12.02 -1.94 -2.63
CA ILE A 74 13.42 -1.89 -3.08
C ILE A 74 13.50 -2.07 -4.59
#